data_AF-A0A840AJS6-F1
#
_entry.id   AF-A0A840AJS6-F1
#
_cell.length_a   1.000
_cell.length_b   1.000
_cell.length_c   1.000
_cell.angle_alpha   90.00
_cell.angle_beta   90.00
_cell.angle_gamma   90.00
#
_symmetry.space_group_name_H-M   'P 1'
#
loop_
_entity.id
_entity.type
_entity.pdbx_description
1 polymer ?
#
loop_
_entity_poly.entity_id
_entity_poly.type
_entity_poly.pdbx_seq_one_letter_code
_entity_poly.pdbx_strand_id
1 'polypeptide(L)'
;MSDSGSQGSGDGKKRSAGDEAALSERLRSLGSRLDKVAEEQKREAAAAPASGGMQGMGLAFRVAAEFASGVLVGAGLGWIVDHFLGTSPWGLIVLLLLGFCAGVLNVLRAVGRISQPEERLRGRSKGDGT
;
A
#
# COMPACT_ATOMS: atom_id res chain seq x y z
N MET A 1 -58.17 -8.03 8.94
CA MET A 1 -56.92 -8.70 9.35
C MET A 1 -56.86 -10.00 8.56
N SER A 2 -55.89 -10.31 7.72
CA SER A 2 -54.52 -9.81 7.53
C SER A 2 -54.08 -10.20 6.12
N ASP A 3 -53.43 -9.31 5.39
CA ASP A 3 -52.66 -9.72 4.21
C ASP A 3 -51.37 -8.90 4.18
N SER A 4 -50.29 -9.51 4.65
CA SER A 4 -48.96 -8.92 4.60
C SER A 4 -47.92 -10.03 4.64
N GLY A 5 -47.04 -10.00 3.64
CA GLY A 5 -45.69 -10.53 3.74
C GLY A 5 -45.42 -11.81 2.96
N SER A 6 -44.94 -11.67 1.72
CA SER A 6 -43.77 -12.41 1.21
C SER A 6 -43.43 -11.99 -0.23
N GLN A 7 -43.01 -10.74 -0.44
CA GLN A 7 -42.30 -10.31 -1.65
C GLN A 7 -41.08 -9.50 -1.23
N GLY A 8 -39.97 -10.18 -0.96
CA GLY A 8 -38.75 -9.51 -0.47
C GLY A 8 -37.41 -10.13 -0.90
N SER A 9 -37.36 -11.41 -1.29
CA SER A 9 -36.06 -12.08 -1.50
C SER A 9 -35.53 -12.09 -2.94
N GLY A 10 -36.35 -11.81 -3.95
CA GLY A 10 -35.94 -11.87 -5.37
C GLY A 10 -35.17 -10.64 -5.87
N ASP A 11 -35.55 -9.44 -5.41
CA ASP A 11 -34.99 -8.17 -5.88
C ASP A 11 -33.64 -7.81 -5.25
N GLY A 12 -33.32 -8.32 -4.06
CA GLY A 12 -32.02 -8.09 -3.43
C GLY A 12 -30.86 -8.74 -4.18
N LYS A 13 -31.08 -9.94 -4.72
CA LYS A 13 -30.03 -10.73 -5.40
C LYS A 13 -29.70 -10.20 -6.80
N LYS A 14 -30.68 -9.64 -7.51
CA LYS A 14 -30.45 -9.00 -8.81
C LYS A 14 -29.71 -7.66 -8.69
N ARG A 15 -30.02 -6.88 -7.66
CA ARG A 15 -29.33 -5.60 -7.38
C ARG A 15 -27.86 -5.82 -7.02
N SER A 16 -27.58 -6.74 -6.09
CA SER A 16 -26.22 -7.10 -5.70
C SER A 16 -25.39 -7.64 -6.88
N ALA A 17 -25.96 -8.47 -7.75
CA ALA A 17 -25.25 -8.95 -8.93
C ALA A 17 -24.91 -7.83 -9.94
N GLY A 18 -25.76 -6.79 -10.06
CA GLY A 18 -25.48 -5.61 -10.87
C GLY A 18 -24.41 -4.70 -10.27
N ASP A 19 -24.43 -4.51 -8.96
CA ASP A 19 -23.44 -3.68 -8.24
C ASP A 19 -22.03 -4.29 -8.30
N GLU A 20 -21.91 -5.61 -8.17
CA GLU A 20 -20.65 -6.35 -8.31
C GLU A 20 -20.08 -6.25 -9.74
N ALA A 21 -20.95 -6.30 -10.75
CA ALA A 21 -20.55 -6.12 -12.14
C ALA A 21 -20.03 -4.69 -12.38
N ALA A 22 -20.72 -3.67 -11.85
CA ALA A 22 -20.30 -2.28 -11.95
C ALA A 22 -18.99 -2.00 -11.18
N LEU A 23 -18.78 -2.64 -10.03
CA LEU A 23 -17.54 -2.54 -9.27
C LEU A 23 -16.37 -3.20 -10.02
N SER A 24 -16.62 -4.37 -10.61
CA SER A 24 -15.63 -5.10 -11.41
C SER A 24 -15.18 -4.28 -12.63
N GLU A 25 -16.11 -3.58 -13.26
CA GLU A 25 -15.83 -2.68 -14.37
C GLU A 25 -14.98 -1.48 -13.92
N ARG A 26 -15.30 -0.88 -12.77
CA ARG A 26 -14.51 0.20 -12.17
C ARG A 26 -13.09 -0.27 -11.83
N LEU A 27 -12.95 -1.43 -11.19
CA LEU A 27 -11.66 -2.03 -10.84
C LEU A 27 -10.82 -2.32 -12.10
N ARG A 28 -11.45 -2.84 -13.15
CA ARG A 28 -10.78 -3.08 -14.43
C ARG A 28 -10.35 -1.77 -15.10
N SER A 29 -11.16 -0.71 -15.01
CA SER A 29 -10.77 0.62 -15.49
C SER A 29 -9.58 1.19 -14.73
N LEU A 30 -9.54 1.02 -13.40
CA LEU A 30 -8.46 1.49 -12.53
C LEU A 30 -7.17 0.72 -12.81
N GLY A 31 -7.25 -0.60 -12.93
CA GLY A 31 -6.13 -1.46 -13.34
C GLY A 31 -5.54 -1.01 -14.67
N SER A 32 -6.38 -0.80 -15.69
CA SER A 32 -5.89 -0.34 -17.00
C SER A 32 -5.24 1.04 -16.98
N ARG A 33 -5.64 1.93 -16.06
CA ARG A 33 -5.02 3.25 -15.89
C ARG A 33 -3.69 3.15 -15.16
N LEU A 34 -3.61 2.31 -14.12
CA LEU A 34 -2.38 2.01 -13.39
C LEU A 34 -1.34 1.37 -14.32
N ASP A 35 -1.74 0.40 -15.13
CA ASP A 35 -0.85 -0.27 -16.08
C ASP A 35 -0.28 0.72 -17.10
N LYS A 36 -1.10 1.66 -17.60
CA LYS A 36 -0.63 2.70 -18.54
C LYS A 36 0.40 3.64 -17.90
N VAL A 37 0.12 4.11 -16.69
CA VAL A 37 1.05 4.99 -15.95
C VAL A 37 2.33 4.23 -15.60
N ALA A 38 2.23 2.96 -15.21
CA ALA A 38 3.38 2.11 -14.92
C ALA A 38 4.25 1.90 -16.17
N GLU A 39 3.64 1.68 -17.33
CA GLU A 39 4.35 1.53 -18.60
C GLU A 39 4.96 2.84 -19.11
N GLU A 40 4.31 3.99 -18.91
CA GLU A 40 4.90 5.32 -19.17
C GLU A 40 6.12 5.57 -18.28
N GLN A 41 5.99 5.33 -16.97
CA GLN A 41 7.10 5.45 -16.02
C GLN A 41 8.25 4.48 -16.31
N LYS A 42 7.93 3.29 -16.83
CA LYS A 42 8.92 2.29 -17.25
C LYS A 42 9.61 2.70 -18.56
N ARG A 43 8.89 3.33 -19.49
CA ARG A 43 9.46 3.91 -20.72
C ARG A 43 10.36 5.12 -20.42
N GLU A 44 9.94 6.02 -19.53
CA GLU A 44 10.79 7.12 -19.06
C GLU A 44 12.04 6.59 -18.34
N ALA A 45 11.89 5.55 -17.52
CA ALA A 45 13.02 4.90 -16.88
C ALA A 45 13.95 4.15 -17.86
N ALA A 46 13.41 3.64 -18.98
CA ALA A 46 14.18 2.99 -20.04
C ALA A 46 14.83 3.99 -21.02
N ALA A 47 14.35 5.25 -21.06
CA ALA A 47 14.94 6.32 -21.85
C ALA A 47 16.19 6.94 -21.18
N ALA A 48 16.43 6.66 -19.89
CA ALA A 48 17.73 6.90 -19.26
C ALA A 48 18.71 5.79 -19.66
N PRO A 49 19.93 6.11 -20.12
CA PRO A 49 20.81 5.12 -20.75
C PRO A 49 21.32 4.11 -19.71
N ALA A 50 20.95 2.84 -19.85
CA ALA A 50 21.55 1.74 -19.08
C ALA A 50 21.76 0.50 -19.96
N SER A 51 23.03 0.18 -20.19
CA SER A 51 23.52 -0.96 -20.96
C SER A 51 23.30 -2.31 -20.24
N GLY A 52 22.48 -3.17 -20.85
CA GLY A 52 22.71 -4.61 -21.07
C GLY A 52 22.83 -5.64 -19.94
N GLY A 53 23.28 -5.30 -18.73
CA GLY A 53 23.42 -6.23 -17.59
C GLY A 53 22.81 -5.71 -16.29
N MET A 54 22.13 -4.57 -16.39
CA MET A 54 21.91 -3.58 -15.33
C MET A 54 20.42 -3.41 -14.96
N GLN A 55 19.54 -4.35 -15.29
CA GLN A 55 18.10 -4.21 -15.02
C GLN A 55 17.75 -4.36 -13.52
N GLY A 56 18.38 -5.30 -12.80
CA GLY A 56 18.19 -5.43 -11.34
C GLY A 56 18.88 -4.31 -10.55
N MET A 57 20.04 -3.86 -11.02
CA MET A 57 20.80 -2.78 -10.38
C MET A 57 20.12 -1.42 -10.60
N GLY A 58 19.56 -1.17 -11.79
CA GLY A 58 18.82 0.06 -12.08
C GLY A 58 17.56 0.22 -11.22
N LEU A 59 16.84 -0.89 -10.96
CA LEU A 59 15.70 -0.87 -10.03
C LEU A 59 16.16 -0.57 -8.60
N ALA A 60 17.22 -1.22 -8.13
CA ALA A 60 17.77 -1.00 -6.79
C ALA A 60 18.27 0.45 -6.61
N PHE A 61 18.95 1.01 -7.60
CA PHE A 61 19.39 2.41 -7.59
C PHE A 61 18.23 3.39 -7.61
N ARG A 62 17.14 3.09 -8.34
CA ARG A 62 15.93 3.93 -8.33
C ARG A 62 15.25 3.91 -6.96
N VAL A 63 15.07 2.73 -6.37
CA VAL A 63 14.51 2.61 -5.01
C VAL A 63 15.40 3.32 -3.98
N ALA A 64 16.73 3.19 -4.12
CA ALA A 64 17.68 3.92 -3.29
C ALA A 64 17.62 5.43 -3.52
N ALA A 65 17.39 5.91 -4.76
CA ALA A 65 17.27 7.32 -5.08
C ALA A 65 15.96 7.92 -4.56
N GLU A 66 14.84 7.20 -4.67
CA GLU A 66 13.55 7.58 -4.10
C GLU A 66 13.68 7.71 -2.57
N PHE A 67 14.32 6.74 -1.92
CA PHE A 67 14.61 6.82 -0.48
C PHE A 67 15.56 7.98 -0.12
N ALA A 68 16.68 8.12 -0.85
CA ALA A 68 17.67 9.16 -0.61
C ALA A 68 17.07 10.56 -0.79
N SER A 69 16.19 10.76 -1.77
CA SER A 69 15.52 12.04 -1.99
C SER A 69 14.63 12.44 -0.80
N GLY A 70 13.86 11.50 -0.24
CA GLY A 70 13.05 11.75 0.95
C GLY A 70 13.89 12.10 2.18
N VAL A 71 15.04 11.44 2.35
CA VAL A 71 15.99 11.73 3.43
C VAL A 71 16.64 13.10 3.24
N LEU A 72 17.10 13.43 2.03
CA LEU A 72 17.69 14.75 1.73
C LEU A 72 16.67 15.88 1.93
N VAL A 73 15.43 15.70 1.50
CA VAL A 73 14.36 16.69 1.68
C VAL A 73 14.02 16.84 3.15
N GLY A 74 13.90 15.75 3.90
CA GLY A 74 13.68 15.78 5.35
C GLY A 74 14.81 16.45 6.11
N ALA A 75 16.07 16.17 5.74
CA ALA A 75 17.24 16.81 6.31
C ALA A 75 17.32 18.31 5.96
N GLY A 76 17.01 18.68 4.71
CA GLY A 76 16.96 20.07 4.26
C GLY A 76 15.85 20.86 4.96
N LEU A 77 14.65 20.31 5.08
CA LEU A 77 13.54 20.92 5.82
C LEU A 77 13.86 21.02 7.32
N GLY A 78 14.45 19.98 7.91
CA GLY A 78 14.93 20.00 9.30
C GLY A 78 15.98 21.09 9.53
N TRP A 79 16.91 21.26 8.59
CA TRP A 79 17.94 22.31 8.65
C TRP A 79 17.34 23.72 8.53
N ILE A 80 16.37 23.93 7.64
CA ILE A 80 15.67 25.22 7.50
C ILE A 80 14.88 25.57 8.78
N VAL A 81 14.21 24.58 9.38
CA VAL A 81 13.46 24.75 10.63
C VAL A 81 14.42 25.04 11.80
N ASP A 82 15.53 24.31 11.92
CA ASP A 82 16.57 24.60 12.92
C ASP A 82 17.17 26.00 12.76
N HIS A 83 17.35 26.46 11.52
CA HIS A 83 17.92 27.79 11.25
C HIS A 83 16.96 28.94 11.58
N PHE A 84 15.66 28.77 11.30
CA PHE A 84 14.64 29.79 11.57
C PHE A 84 14.34 29.98 13.06
N LEU A 85 14.47 28.91 13.86
CA LEU A 85 14.20 28.98 15.30
C LEU A 85 15.40 29.49 16.12
N GLY A 86 16.59 29.61 15.53
CA GLY A 86 17.79 30.14 16.21
C GLY A 86 18.28 29.30 17.40
N THR A 87 17.65 28.15 17.65
CA THR A 87 18.06 27.16 18.64
C THR A 87 19.06 26.21 18.01
N SER A 88 20.13 25.86 18.73
CA SER A 88 21.05 24.76 18.37
C SER A 88 20.25 23.45 18.09
N PRO A 89 20.85 22.37 17.52
CA PRO A 89 20.21 21.33 16.69
C PRO A 89 19.31 20.35 17.46
N TRP A 90 18.59 20.86 18.45
CA TRP A 90 17.56 20.21 19.22
C TRP A 90 16.37 19.81 18.34
N GLY A 91 16.00 20.60 17.33
CA GLY A 91 14.95 20.23 16.39
C GLY A 91 15.33 18.98 15.60
N LEU A 92 16.56 18.92 15.08
CA LEU A 92 17.13 17.72 14.46
C LEU A 92 17.15 16.51 15.40
N ILE A 93 17.60 16.68 16.65
CA ILE A 93 17.66 15.59 17.64
C ILE A 93 16.25 15.08 17.98
N VAL A 94 15.28 15.98 18.18
CA VAL A 94 13.89 15.61 18.51
C VAL A 94 13.20 14.93 17.31
N LEU A 95 13.33 15.47 16.10
CA LEU A 95 12.76 14.84 14.90
C LEU A 95 13.45 13.51 14.56
N LEU A 96 14.76 13.39 14.76
CA LEU A 96 15.50 12.14 14.59
C LEU A 96 15.04 11.09 15.60
N LEU A 97 14.93 11.45 16.89
CA LEU A 97 14.44 10.54 17.92
C LEU A 97 12.98 10.14 17.67
N LEU A 98 12.12 11.09 17.31
CA LEU A 98 10.72 10.83 17.04
C LEU A 98 10.53 9.97 15.78
N GLY A 99 11.27 10.25 14.71
CA GLY A 99 11.29 9.48 13.47
C GLY A 99 11.85 8.07 13.68
N PHE A 100 12.92 7.92 14.46
CA PHE A 100 13.48 6.61 14.84
C PHE A 100 12.47 5.80 15.66
N CYS A 101 11.83 6.42 16.64
CA CYS A 101 10.82 5.77 17.48
C CYS A 101 9.60 5.34 16.64
N ALA A 102 9.11 6.20 15.74
CA ALA A 102 8.05 5.87 14.79
C ALA A 102 8.46 4.73 13.84
N GLY A 103 9.71 4.71 13.38
CA GLY A 103 10.26 3.63 12.55
C GLY A 103 10.31 2.29 13.26
N VAL A 104 10.83 2.25 14.50
CA VAL A 104 10.85 1.05 15.35
C VAL A 104 9.43 0.55 15.62
N LEU A 105 8.50 1.44 15.98
CA LEU A 105 7.10 1.08 16.19
C LEU A 105 6.42 0.55 14.92
N ASN A 106 6.73 1.11 13.75
CA ASN A 106 6.22 0.60 12.47
C ASN A 106 6.74 -0.81 12.17
N VAL A 107 8.01 -1.10 12.42
CA VAL A 107 8.61 -2.42 12.24
C VAL A 107 8.02 -3.42 13.23
N LEU A 108 7.93 -3.07 14.52
CA LEU A 108 7.32 -3.94 15.53
C LEU A 108 5.85 -4.24 15.20
N ARG A 109 5.12 -3.26 14.66
CA ARG A 109 3.76 -3.46 14.17
C ARG A 109 3.70 -4.36 12.94
N ALA A 110 4.67 -4.25 12.02
CA ALA A 110 4.74 -5.09 10.82
C ALA A 110 5.09 -6.55 11.17
N VAL A 111 6.01 -6.76 12.10
CA VAL A 111 6.43 -8.10 12.57
C VAL A 111 5.35 -8.70 13.49
N GLY A 112 4.65 -7.88 14.27
CA GLY A 112 3.50 -8.29 15.09
C GLY A 112 2.21 -8.57 14.29
N ARG A 113 2.22 -8.45 12.96
CA ARG A 113 1.07 -8.78 12.09
C ARG A 113 1.06 -10.23 11.62
N ILE A 114 1.49 -11.17 12.47
CA ILE A 114 1.23 -12.59 12.28
C ILE A 114 0.61 -13.15 13.56
N SER A 115 -0.70 -12.96 13.67
CA SER A 115 -1.58 -13.85 14.40
C SER A 115 -2.84 -13.96 13.55
N GLN A 116 -2.85 -14.91 12.61
CA GLN A 116 -4.08 -15.45 12.04
C GLN A 116 -4.48 -16.64 12.91
N PRO A 117 -5.53 -16.54 13.75
CA PRO A 117 -5.94 -17.61 14.65
C PRO A 117 -6.83 -18.69 14.02
N GLU A 118 -7.20 -18.62 12.73
CA GLU A 118 -8.46 -19.25 12.27
C GLU A 118 -8.38 -20.28 11.11
N GLU A 119 -7.22 -20.63 10.53
CA GLU A 119 -7.21 -21.64 9.44
C GLU A 119 -7.05 -23.10 9.89
N ARG A 120 -6.80 -23.37 11.18
CA ARG A 120 -6.66 -24.75 11.67
C ARG A 120 -8.00 -25.45 11.97
N LEU A 121 -9.12 -24.73 11.95
CA LEU A 121 -10.45 -25.31 12.24
C LEU A 121 -11.22 -25.75 10.99
N ARG A 122 -10.82 -25.33 9.78
CA ARG A 122 -11.48 -25.73 8.52
C ARG A 122 -10.98 -27.05 7.93
N GLY A 123 -10.01 -27.71 8.58
CA GLY A 123 -9.50 -29.04 8.19
C GLY A 123 -10.17 -30.23 8.92
N ARG A 124 -11.01 -29.98 9.93
CA ARG A 124 -11.65 -31.03 10.77
C ARG A 124 -13.11 -31.31 10.39
N SER A 125 -13.65 -30.62 9.37
CA SER A 125 -15.03 -30.79 8.88
C SER A 125 -15.06 -31.24 7.41
N LYS A 126 -14.32 -32.30 7.12
CA LYS A 126 -14.52 -33.19 5.97
C LYS A 126 -14.41 -34.59 6.56
N GLY A 127 -15.49 -35.19 7.06
CA GLY A 127 -16.64 -35.58 6.24
C GLY A 127 -16.14 -36.66 5.28
N ASP A 128 -15.95 -37.87 5.78
CA ASP A 128 -16.95 -38.95 5.74
C ASP A 128 -17.17 -39.46 4.31
N GLY A 129 -16.93 -40.75 4.12
CA GLY A 129 -16.89 -41.42 2.81
C GLY A 129 -16.16 -42.76 2.79
N THR A 130 -16.30 -43.58 3.85
CA THR A 130 -16.06 -45.04 3.77
C THR A 130 -17.39 -45.76 3.73
#